data_AF-A0A365T7V2-F1
#
_entry.id   AF-A0A365T7V2-F1
#
_cell.length_a   1.000
_cell.length_b   1.000
_cell.length_c   1.000
_cell.angle_alpha   90.00
_cell.angle_beta   90.00
_cell.angle_gamma   90.00
#
_symmetry.space_group_name_H-M   'P 1'
#
loop_
_entity.id
_entity.type
_entity.pdbx_description
1 polymer ?
#
loop_
_entity_poly.entity_id
_entity_poly.type
_entity_poly.pdbx_seq_one_letter_code
_entity_poly.pdbx_strand_id
1 'polypeptide(L)'
;MTMESHDAILEDLTAIHQTLNLDENIQQYGELLISEYTSQELQIRFPARTAAACYLIACRLREIPIRVTKIADASAATKSEILNEMQRISDALDLGIPNDDPTVILEEACEDLSLSVDIQARAQQIAELGAEAGVTSGVSPYTYAAAVLYIASSAADTDLSQADIADQFDVSTATLRDRRDDLLVATGSRLFELQYPTAPSEAISLVDDLLYHAQTAQWAQGKRHMGVLARAWLYAANKYQIETSVPELTTLTGVSESTIRTRYKDLAKNVGTIDGSNSV
;
A
#
# COMPACT_ATOMS: atom_id res chain seq x y z
N MET A 1 17.19 19.74 33.47
CA MET A 1 17.80 19.37 32.18
C MET A 1 19.02 20.26 31.95
N THR A 2 20.16 19.73 31.49
CA THR A 2 21.34 20.57 31.19
C THR A 2 21.15 21.23 29.83
N MET A 3 21.58 22.50 29.68
CA MET A 3 21.57 23.23 28.41
C MET A 3 22.25 22.42 27.28
N GLU A 4 23.29 21.67 27.64
CA GLU A 4 24.01 20.73 26.76
C GLU A 4 23.13 19.64 26.13
N SER A 5 22.09 19.17 26.83
CA SER A 5 21.18 18.16 26.27
C SER A 5 20.23 18.74 25.22
N HIS A 6 19.81 20.01 25.37
CA HIS A 6 18.94 20.66 24.41
C HIS A 6 19.69 20.96 23.10
N ASP A 7 20.88 21.54 23.20
CA ASP A 7 21.69 21.90 22.04
C ASP A 7 22.10 20.66 21.22
N ALA A 8 22.42 19.55 21.89
CA ALA A 8 22.70 18.28 21.22
C ALA A 8 21.51 17.76 20.39
N ILE A 9 20.27 17.92 20.87
CA ILE A 9 19.07 17.49 20.11
C ILE A 9 18.92 18.35 18.85
N LEU A 10 19.16 19.65 18.94
CA LEU A 10 19.08 20.56 17.79
C LEU A 10 20.17 20.28 16.75
N GLU A 11 21.40 19.99 17.20
CA GLU A 11 22.48 19.56 16.31
C GLU A 11 22.12 18.27 15.57
N ASP A 12 21.62 17.26 16.27
CA ASP A 12 21.18 15.99 15.67
C ASP A 12 20.00 16.21 14.69
N LEU A 13 19.02 17.06 15.03
CA LEU A 13 17.90 17.40 14.16
C LEU A 13 18.39 18.07 12.86
N THR A 14 19.32 19.02 12.99
CA THR A 14 19.92 19.73 11.85
C THR A 14 20.67 18.77 10.94
N ALA A 15 21.43 17.83 11.51
CA ALA A 15 22.15 16.80 10.74
C ALA A 15 21.20 15.88 9.96
N ILE A 16 20.09 15.47 10.58
CA ILE A 16 19.04 14.68 9.92
C ILE A 16 18.43 15.48 8.76
N HIS A 17 18.07 16.75 8.99
CA HIS A 17 17.49 17.61 7.97
C HIS A 17 18.42 17.82 6.77
N GLN A 18 19.69 18.12 7.02
CA GLN A 18 20.69 18.29 5.96
C GLN A 18 20.91 17.02 5.13
N THR A 19 20.83 15.85 5.77
CA THR A 19 20.99 14.56 5.08
C THR A 19 19.78 14.24 4.20
N LEU A 20 18.56 14.52 4.68
CA LEU A 20 17.32 14.21 3.99
C LEU A 20 16.87 15.28 2.99
N ASN A 21 17.32 16.52 3.17
CA ASN A 21 17.06 17.65 2.28
C ASN A 21 15.57 17.83 1.92
N LEU A 22 14.71 17.74 2.93
CA LEU A 22 13.27 18.03 2.82
C LEU A 22 13.00 19.54 2.94
N ASP A 23 11.75 19.97 2.82
CA ASP A 23 11.32 21.36 2.99
C ASP A 23 11.85 21.97 4.32
N GLU A 24 12.43 23.19 4.25
CA GLU A 24 13.00 23.91 5.39
C GLU A 24 12.02 24.09 6.56
N ASN A 25 10.72 24.14 6.27
CA ASN A 25 9.69 24.25 7.29
C ASN A 25 9.71 23.06 8.27
N ILE A 26 10.10 21.87 7.82
CA ILE A 26 10.16 20.66 8.67
C ILE A 26 11.14 20.81 9.83
N GLN A 27 12.30 21.43 9.57
CA GLN A 27 13.26 21.70 10.63
C GLN A 27 12.63 22.61 11.71
N GLN A 28 11.98 23.69 11.31
CA GLN A 28 11.34 24.64 12.24
C GLN A 28 10.26 23.96 13.10
N TYR A 29 9.44 23.09 12.50
CA TYR A 29 8.45 22.30 13.25
C TYR A 29 9.11 21.33 14.23
N GLY A 30 10.22 20.69 13.84
CA GLY A 30 11.02 19.83 14.73
C GLY A 30 11.59 20.59 15.93
N GLU A 31 12.14 21.78 15.71
CA GLU A 31 12.69 22.65 16.77
C GLU A 31 11.61 23.11 17.76
N LEU A 32 10.40 23.41 17.26
CA LEU A 32 9.26 23.75 18.12
C LEU A 32 8.83 22.55 18.99
N LEU A 33 8.77 21.35 18.42
CA LEU A 33 8.46 20.13 19.17
C LEU A 33 9.51 19.83 20.25
N ILE A 34 10.80 20.04 19.96
CA ILE A 34 11.88 19.89 20.93
C ILE A 34 11.70 20.89 22.08
N SER A 35 11.39 22.15 21.76
CA SER A 35 11.17 23.21 22.76
C SER A 35 10.01 22.86 23.69
N GLU A 36 8.88 22.41 23.13
CA GLU A 36 7.71 22.00 23.90
C GLU A 36 7.99 20.73 24.74
N TYR A 37 8.61 19.71 24.14
CA TYR A 37 8.92 18.46 24.85
C TYR A 37 9.89 18.67 26.02
N THR A 38 10.90 19.51 25.82
CA THR A 38 11.92 19.79 26.84
C THR A 38 11.40 20.66 27.99
N SER A 39 10.33 21.41 27.77
CA SER A 39 9.64 22.19 28.81
C SER A 39 8.94 21.32 29.86
N GLN A 40 8.64 20.05 29.54
CA GLN A 40 7.95 19.11 30.42
C GLN A 40 8.83 18.54 31.56
N GLU A 41 10.06 19.04 31.74
CA GLU A 41 11.06 18.59 32.73
C GLU A 41 11.39 17.08 32.68
N LEU A 42 11.09 16.41 31.56
CA LEU A 42 11.37 14.98 31.36
C LEU A 42 12.86 14.72 31.21
N GLN A 43 13.31 13.56 31.70
CA GLN A 43 14.72 13.17 31.56
C GLN A 43 15.01 12.64 30.15
N ILE A 44 15.59 13.48 29.30
CA ILE A 44 16.12 13.05 27.99
C ILE A 44 17.47 12.37 28.21
N ARG A 45 17.56 11.09 27.83
CA ARG A 45 18.79 10.28 27.98
C ARG A 45 19.61 10.16 26.71
N PHE A 46 18.99 10.34 25.55
CA PHE A 46 19.61 10.11 24.24
C PHE A 46 19.13 11.16 23.23
N PRO A 47 19.87 12.28 23.08
CA PRO A 47 19.49 13.39 22.19
C PRO A 47 19.10 12.95 20.77
N ALA A 48 19.92 12.13 20.12
CA ALA A 48 19.67 11.63 18.76
C ALA A 48 18.32 10.92 18.59
N ARG A 49 17.84 10.21 19.62
CA ARG A 49 16.54 9.52 19.55
C ARG A 49 15.39 10.53 19.57
N THR A 50 15.48 11.51 20.46
CA THR A 50 14.50 12.59 20.57
C THR A 50 14.50 13.45 19.30
N ALA A 51 15.67 13.78 18.75
CA ALA A 51 15.79 14.52 17.50
C ALA A 51 15.12 13.79 16.34
N ALA A 52 15.46 12.50 16.12
CA ALA A 52 14.89 11.69 15.06
C ALA A 52 13.37 11.48 15.23
N ALA A 53 12.89 11.32 16.47
CA ALA A 53 11.47 11.22 16.74
C ALA A 53 10.73 12.55 16.49
N CYS A 54 11.25 13.69 16.96
CA CYS A 54 10.68 15.00 16.65
C CYS A 54 10.65 15.28 15.15
N TYR A 55 11.70 14.88 14.41
CA TYR A 55 11.73 15.02 12.95
C TYR A 55 10.62 14.19 12.29
N LEU A 56 10.45 12.93 12.70
CA LEU A 56 9.35 12.08 12.20
C LEU A 56 7.98 12.68 12.50
N ILE A 57 7.78 13.19 13.72
CA ILE A 57 6.52 13.84 14.12
C ILE A 57 6.27 15.07 13.23
N ALA A 58 7.28 15.90 13.03
CA ALA A 58 7.18 17.08 12.18
C ALA A 58 6.78 16.69 10.74
N CYS A 59 7.43 15.69 10.14
CA CYS A 59 7.05 15.19 8.81
C CYS A 59 5.59 14.73 8.78
N ARG A 60 5.14 13.94 9.75
CA ARG A 60 3.77 13.41 9.80
C ARG A 60 2.71 14.48 10.00
N LEU A 61 2.94 15.43 10.89
CA LEU A 61 2.03 16.56 11.10
C LEU A 61 1.99 17.53 9.91
N ARG A 62 2.98 17.46 9.03
CA ARG A 62 3.09 18.25 7.80
C ARG A 62 2.76 17.46 6.54
N GLU A 63 2.25 16.24 6.70
CA GLU A 63 1.84 15.36 5.60
C GLU A 63 2.97 15.10 4.59
N ILE A 64 4.23 15.16 5.05
CA ILE A 64 5.40 14.78 4.26
C ILE A 64 5.68 13.30 4.52
N PRO A 65 5.35 12.39 3.58
CA PRO A 65 5.59 10.98 3.78
C PRO A 65 7.09 10.69 3.87
N ILE A 66 7.51 10.11 4.99
CA ILE A 66 8.87 9.64 5.14
C ILE A 66 8.90 8.34 5.93
N ARG A 67 9.64 7.38 5.39
CA ARG A 67 9.90 6.14 6.11
C ARG A 67 10.79 6.42 7.30
N VAL A 68 10.41 5.85 8.44
CA VAL A 68 11.28 5.81 9.63
C VAL A 68 12.66 5.21 9.31
N THR A 69 12.77 4.29 8.35
CA THR A 69 14.07 3.76 7.93
C THR A 69 14.97 4.83 7.33
N LYS A 70 14.45 5.76 6.51
CA LYS A 70 15.22 6.89 5.99
C LYS A 70 15.75 7.80 7.12
N ILE A 71 14.95 8.05 8.16
CA ILE A 71 15.39 8.84 9.32
C ILE A 71 16.40 8.05 10.17
N ALA A 72 16.21 6.74 10.32
CA ALA A 72 17.16 5.88 11.02
C ALA A 72 18.53 5.85 10.31
N ASP A 73 18.54 5.79 8.98
CA ASP A 73 19.77 5.81 8.18
C ASP A 73 20.50 7.17 8.27
N ALA A 74 19.75 8.26 8.49
CA ALA A 74 20.27 9.61 8.67
C ALA A 74 20.61 9.96 10.14
N SER A 75 20.46 9.03 11.09
CA SER A 75 20.67 9.30 12.51
C SER A 75 21.39 8.17 13.25
N ALA A 76 21.79 8.42 14.50
CA ALA A 76 22.34 7.39 15.36
C ALA A 76 21.26 6.49 16.02
N ALA A 77 19.97 6.74 15.73
CA ALA A 77 18.85 6.05 16.34
C ALA A 77 18.33 4.92 15.44
N THR A 78 18.03 3.77 16.03
CA THR A 78 17.40 2.67 15.30
C THR A 78 15.92 2.94 15.06
N LYS A 79 15.33 2.31 14.02
CA LYS A 79 13.88 2.38 13.73
C LYS A 79 12.99 2.15 14.96
N SER A 80 13.30 1.15 15.79
CA SER A 80 12.50 0.84 16.98
C SER A 80 12.65 1.91 18.06
N GLU A 81 13.84 2.50 18.21
CA GLU A 81 14.07 3.61 19.14
C GLU A 81 13.32 4.87 18.72
N ILE A 82 13.32 5.19 17.43
CA ILE A 82 12.57 6.34 16.87
C ILE A 82 11.07 6.17 17.13
N LEU A 83 10.49 5.01 16.80
CA LEU A 83 9.06 4.75 16.99
C LEU A 83 8.65 4.77 18.47
N ASN A 84 9.46 4.19 19.35
CA ASN A 84 9.20 4.20 20.78
C ASN A 84 9.31 5.61 21.39
N GLU A 85 10.27 6.41 20.94
CA GLU A 85 10.43 7.78 21.39
C GLU A 85 9.33 8.69 20.82
N MET A 86 8.92 8.49 19.56
CA MET A 86 7.77 9.16 18.96
C MET A 86 6.52 8.95 19.80
N GLN A 87 6.23 7.70 20.22
CA GLN A 87 5.09 7.43 21.08
C GLN A 87 5.22 8.13 22.43
N ARG A 88 6.40 8.11 23.06
CA ARG A 88 6.63 8.83 24.33
C ARG A 88 6.40 10.33 24.21
N ILE A 89 6.87 10.95 23.12
CA ILE A 89 6.66 12.38 22.87
C ILE A 89 5.17 12.65 22.60
N SER A 90 4.51 11.80 21.81
CA SER A 90 3.08 11.87 21.54
C SER A 90 2.25 11.87 22.83
N ASP A 91 2.55 10.94 23.73
CA ASP A 91 1.83 10.79 25.00
C ASP A 91 2.13 11.97 25.95
N ALA A 92 3.36 12.46 25.96
CA ALA A 92 3.76 13.58 26.81
C ALA A 92 3.15 14.92 26.37
N LEU A 93 2.95 15.10 25.06
CA LEU A 93 2.44 16.34 24.46
C LEU A 93 0.97 16.24 24.04
N ASP A 94 0.30 15.11 24.31
CA ASP A 94 -1.09 14.82 23.89
C ASP A 94 -1.32 15.03 22.39
N LEU A 95 -0.36 14.57 21.58
CA LEU A 95 -0.40 14.72 20.12
C LEU A 95 -1.18 13.59 19.46
N GLY A 96 -2.09 13.93 18.56
CA GLY A 96 -2.72 12.99 17.62
C GLY A 96 -1.88 12.85 16.36
N ILE A 97 -0.76 12.10 16.42
CA ILE A 97 0.13 11.92 15.26
C ILE A 97 -0.54 10.97 14.24
N PRO A 98 -0.83 11.42 13.01
CA PRO A 98 -1.40 10.56 11.99
C PRO A 98 -0.37 9.55 11.47
N ASN A 99 -0.86 8.48 10.84
CA ASN A 99 -0.02 7.70 9.94
C ASN A 99 0.10 8.43 8.61
N ASP A 100 1.18 8.16 7.88
CA ASP A 100 1.38 8.66 6.52
C ASP A 100 0.20 8.23 5.62
N ASP A 101 -0.26 9.15 4.79
CA ASP A 101 -1.38 8.91 3.87
C ASP A 101 -0.90 8.10 2.64
N PRO A 102 -1.45 6.89 2.38
CA PRO A 102 -1.09 6.12 1.20
C PRO A 102 -1.25 6.86 -0.13
N THR A 103 -2.19 7.79 -0.24
CA THR A 103 -2.43 8.57 -1.46
C THR A 103 -1.26 9.49 -1.77
N VAL A 104 -0.71 10.17 -0.76
CA VAL A 104 0.47 11.03 -0.90
C VAL A 104 1.72 10.19 -1.19
N ILE A 105 1.88 9.04 -0.52
CA ILE A 105 2.99 8.11 -0.80
C ILE A 105 2.94 7.63 -2.27
N LEU A 106 1.75 7.33 -2.79
CA LEU A 106 1.58 6.89 -4.18
C LEU A 106 1.91 7.98 -5.19
N GLU A 107 1.56 9.24 -4.90
CA GLU A 107 1.92 10.39 -5.73
C GLU A 107 3.45 10.54 -5.84
N GLU A 108 4.15 10.61 -4.71
CA GLU A 108 5.62 10.68 -4.70
C GLU A 108 6.27 9.48 -5.38
N ALA A 109 5.77 8.27 -5.13
CA ALA A 109 6.31 7.07 -5.76
C ALA A 109 6.10 7.06 -7.28
N CYS A 110 5.00 7.61 -7.78
CA CYS A 110 4.78 7.75 -9.22
C CYS A 110 5.74 8.76 -9.84
N GLU A 111 6.01 9.88 -9.15
CA GLU A 111 7.00 10.87 -9.59
C GLU A 111 8.42 10.28 -9.62
N ASP A 112 8.85 9.64 -8.52
CA ASP A 112 10.16 8.99 -8.38
C ASP A 112 10.41 7.95 -9.49
N LEU A 113 9.39 7.15 -9.80
CA LEU A 113 9.46 6.12 -10.83
C LEU A 113 9.14 6.64 -12.24
N SER A 114 8.90 7.95 -12.39
CA SER A 114 8.56 8.60 -13.68
C SER A 114 7.35 7.94 -14.37
N LEU A 115 6.34 7.55 -13.60
CA LEU A 115 5.13 6.91 -14.11
C LEU A 115 4.17 7.96 -14.69
N SER A 116 3.35 7.50 -15.65
CA SER A 116 2.37 8.38 -16.28
C SER A 116 1.25 8.81 -15.32
N VAL A 117 0.65 9.97 -15.60
CA VAL A 117 -0.50 10.49 -14.85
C VAL A 117 -1.67 9.49 -14.84
N ASP A 118 -1.84 8.70 -15.90
CA ASP A 118 -2.88 7.67 -15.96
C ASP A 118 -2.65 6.54 -14.93
N ILE A 119 -1.39 6.14 -14.73
CA ILE A 119 -1.03 5.14 -13.71
C ILE A 119 -1.23 5.72 -12.31
N GLN A 120 -0.83 6.96 -12.08
CA GLN A 120 -1.02 7.65 -10.79
C GLN A 120 -2.51 7.77 -10.46
N ALA A 121 -3.34 8.28 -11.38
CA ALA A 121 -4.78 8.42 -11.18
C ALA A 121 -5.44 7.07 -10.88
N ARG A 122 -5.03 6.03 -11.61
CA ARG A 122 -5.48 4.67 -11.37
C ARG A 122 -5.05 4.13 -10.00
N ALA A 123 -3.82 4.39 -9.58
CA ALA A 123 -3.34 4.01 -8.25
C ALA A 123 -4.18 4.66 -7.15
N GLN A 124 -4.55 5.93 -7.30
CA GLN A 124 -5.44 6.61 -6.35
C GLN A 124 -6.82 5.96 -6.27
N GLN A 125 -7.43 5.65 -7.41
CA GLN A 125 -8.73 4.95 -7.44
C GLN A 125 -8.65 3.57 -6.77
N ILE A 126 -7.57 2.82 -6.98
CA ILE A 126 -7.37 1.51 -6.34
C ILE A 126 -7.15 1.68 -4.82
N ALA A 127 -6.42 2.71 -4.40
CA ALA A 127 -6.20 3.02 -2.99
C ALA A 127 -7.52 3.34 -2.27
N GLU A 128 -8.40 4.12 -2.89
CA GLU A 128 -9.74 4.42 -2.38
C GLU A 128 -10.59 3.14 -2.27
N LEU A 129 -10.62 2.31 -3.32
CA LEU A 129 -11.36 1.04 -3.32
C LEU A 129 -10.96 0.13 -2.15
N GLY A 130 -9.66 -0.01 -1.88
CA GLY A 130 -9.19 -0.84 -0.77
C GLY A 130 -9.43 -0.21 0.61
N ALA A 131 -9.39 1.12 0.73
CA ALA A 131 -9.76 1.81 1.97
C ALA A 131 -11.23 1.58 2.31
N GLU A 132 -12.13 1.71 1.33
CA GLU A 132 -13.55 1.43 1.50
C GLU A 132 -13.84 -0.05 1.79
N ALA A 133 -13.03 -0.96 1.25
CA ALA A 133 -13.11 -2.40 1.53
C ALA A 133 -12.52 -2.78 2.90
N GLY A 134 -11.92 -1.83 3.64
CA GLY A 134 -11.38 -2.06 4.99
C GLY A 134 -10.07 -2.86 5.04
N VAL A 135 -9.35 -3.03 3.92
CA VAL A 135 -8.10 -3.80 3.86
C VAL A 135 -6.86 -3.03 4.28
N THR A 136 -7.02 -1.79 4.74
CA THR A 136 -5.94 -0.93 5.25
C THR A 136 -5.68 -1.11 6.75
N SER A 137 -6.63 -1.71 7.49
CA SER A 137 -6.55 -1.82 8.95
C SER A 137 -5.40 -2.71 9.41
N GLY A 138 -4.52 -2.18 10.25
CA GLY A 138 -3.34 -2.89 10.75
C GLY A 138 -2.24 -3.12 9.71
N VAL A 139 -2.35 -2.50 8.52
CA VAL A 139 -1.36 -2.58 7.44
C VAL A 139 -0.56 -1.28 7.42
N SER A 140 0.76 -1.40 7.22
CA SER A 140 1.61 -0.22 7.03
C SER A 140 1.21 0.52 5.74
N PRO A 141 1.06 1.86 5.77
CA PRO A 141 0.72 2.68 4.60
C PRO A 141 1.61 2.39 3.38
N TYR A 142 2.92 2.24 3.57
CA TYR A 142 3.86 1.91 2.50
C TYR A 142 3.65 0.52 1.91
N THR A 143 3.31 -0.46 2.75
CA THR A 143 3.04 -1.81 2.24
C THR A 143 1.73 -1.84 1.45
N TYR A 144 0.74 -1.08 1.89
CA TYR A 144 -0.51 -0.89 1.15
C TYR A 144 -0.27 -0.17 -0.18
N ALA A 145 0.44 0.96 -0.17
CA ALA A 145 0.81 1.71 -1.37
C ALA A 145 1.62 0.86 -2.37
N ALA A 146 2.56 0.04 -1.90
CA ALA A 146 3.31 -0.88 -2.77
C ALA A 146 2.41 -1.89 -3.50
N ALA A 147 1.41 -2.45 -2.80
CA ALA A 147 0.45 -3.37 -3.39
C ALA A 147 -0.47 -2.65 -4.40
N VAL A 148 -0.93 -1.45 -4.06
CA VAL A 148 -1.74 -0.60 -4.94
C VAL A 148 -0.97 -0.26 -6.22
N LEU A 149 0.27 0.23 -6.10
CA LEU A 149 1.07 0.62 -7.25
C LEU A 149 1.37 -0.58 -8.15
N TYR A 150 1.66 -1.75 -7.57
CA TYR A 150 1.83 -2.99 -8.32
C TYR A 150 0.59 -3.31 -9.16
N ILE A 151 -0.61 -3.20 -8.59
CA ILE A 151 -1.85 -3.46 -9.33
C ILE A 151 -2.04 -2.42 -10.44
N ALA A 152 -1.84 -1.14 -10.12
CA ALA A 152 -2.00 -0.04 -11.07
C ALA A 152 -1.06 -0.17 -12.29
N SER A 153 0.21 -0.51 -12.05
CA SER A 153 1.23 -0.66 -13.09
C SER A 153 1.11 -1.99 -13.85
N SER A 154 0.58 -3.05 -13.25
CA SER A 154 0.49 -4.39 -13.86
C SER A 154 -0.35 -4.47 -15.14
N ALA A 155 -1.24 -3.51 -15.34
CA ALA A 155 -2.09 -3.39 -16.52
C ALA A 155 -1.62 -2.33 -17.52
N ALA A 156 -0.51 -1.65 -17.21
CA ALA A 156 0.18 -0.75 -18.12
C ALA A 156 1.45 -1.43 -18.67
N ASP A 157 1.90 -0.97 -19.83
CA ASP A 157 3.16 -1.43 -20.43
C ASP A 157 4.33 -0.70 -19.74
N THR A 158 4.67 -1.16 -18.53
CA THR A 158 5.79 -0.63 -17.75
C THR A 158 6.89 -1.67 -17.62
N ASP A 159 8.15 -1.23 -17.64
CA ASP A 159 9.31 -2.07 -17.37
C ASP A 159 9.51 -2.35 -15.87
N LEU A 160 8.56 -1.98 -15.01
CA LEU A 160 8.66 -2.13 -13.56
C LEU A 160 8.41 -3.58 -13.14
N SER A 161 9.40 -4.18 -12.48
CA SER A 161 9.25 -5.48 -11.85
C SER A 161 8.66 -5.37 -10.44
N GLN A 162 8.16 -6.50 -9.92
CA GLN A 162 7.76 -6.60 -8.52
C GLN A 162 8.89 -6.20 -7.55
N ALA A 163 10.15 -6.45 -7.94
CA ALA A 163 11.31 -6.13 -7.12
C ALA A 163 11.57 -4.62 -7.09
N ASP A 164 11.43 -3.94 -8.24
CA ASP A 164 11.63 -2.49 -8.33
C ASP A 164 10.60 -1.73 -7.48
N ILE A 165 9.33 -2.16 -7.55
CA ILE A 165 8.28 -1.60 -6.69
C ILE A 165 8.57 -1.92 -5.22
N ALA A 166 8.92 -3.17 -4.89
CA ALA A 166 9.21 -3.53 -3.50
C ALA A 166 10.38 -2.72 -2.92
N ASP A 167 11.41 -2.43 -3.72
CA ASP A 167 12.56 -1.60 -3.36
C ASP A 167 12.17 -0.13 -3.13
N GLN A 168 11.38 0.46 -4.03
CA GLN A 168 10.88 1.84 -3.90
C GLN A 168 10.17 2.07 -2.55
N PHE A 169 9.40 1.09 -2.08
CA PHE A 169 8.68 1.18 -0.81
C PHE A 169 9.43 0.56 0.38
N ASP A 170 10.67 0.06 0.20
CA ASP A 170 11.44 -0.63 1.24
C ASP A 170 10.60 -1.73 1.94
N VAL A 171 10.01 -2.61 1.14
CA VAL A 171 9.25 -3.78 1.60
C VAL A 171 9.76 -5.04 0.93
N SER A 172 9.51 -6.20 1.53
CA SER A 172 9.83 -7.46 0.84
C SER A 172 8.82 -7.75 -0.28
N THR A 173 9.30 -8.34 -1.37
CA THR A 173 8.44 -8.86 -2.45
C THR A 173 7.35 -9.81 -1.91
N ALA A 174 7.64 -10.60 -0.87
CA ALA A 174 6.64 -11.47 -0.23
C ALA A 174 5.53 -10.65 0.44
N THR A 175 5.89 -9.60 1.20
CA THR A 175 4.92 -8.71 1.87
C THR A 175 4.06 -7.96 0.86
N LEU A 176 4.66 -7.44 -0.22
CA LEU A 176 3.93 -6.80 -1.32
C LEU A 176 2.92 -7.79 -1.91
N ARG A 177 3.34 -9.02 -2.19
CA ARG A 177 2.48 -10.07 -2.76
C ARG A 177 1.30 -10.41 -1.86
N ASP A 178 1.55 -10.59 -0.56
CA ASP A 178 0.52 -10.92 0.41
C ASP A 178 -0.53 -9.81 0.46
N ARG A 179 -0.12 -8.53 0.50
CA ARG A 179 -1.06 -7.40 0.53
C ARG A 179 -1.76 -7.15 -0.78
N ARG A 180 -1.10 -7.40 -1.91
CA ARG A 180 -1.74 -7.41 -3.22
C ARG A 180 -2.85 -8.45 -3.27
N ASP A 181 -2.60 -9.65 -2.77
CA ASP A 181 -3.60 -10.72 -2.76
C ASP A 181 -4.79 -10.36 -1.86
N ASP A 182 -4.54 -9.80 -0.67
CA ASP A 182 -5.61 -9.30 0.21
C ASP A 182 -6.48 -8.21 -0.47
N LEU A 183 -5.83 -7.25 -1.12
CA LEU A 183 -6.50 -6.17 -1.86
C LEU A 183 -7.35 -6.72 -3.01
N LEU A 184 -6.79 -7.62 -3.82
CA LEU A 184 -7.50 -8.26 -4.93
C LEU A 184 -8.69 -9.11 -4.48
N VAL A 185 -8.56 -9.81 -3.36
CA VAL A 185 -9.66 -10.59 -2.78
C VAL A 185 -10.79 -9.69 -2.31
N ALA A 186 -10.47 -8.55 -1.68
CA ALA A 186 -11.47 -7.66 -1.13
C ALA A 186 -12.16 -6.77 -2.18
N THR A 187 -11.47 -6.40 -3.26
CA THR A 187 -12.01 -5.48 -4.28
C THR A 187 -12.43 -6.17 -5.58
N GLY A 188 -12.28 -7.48 -5.70
CA GLY A 188 -12.28 -8.23 -6.97
C GLY A 188 -13.29 -7.83 -8.06
N SER A 189 -14.57 -7.61 -7.76
CA SER A 189 -15.57 -7.16 -8.75
C SER A 189 -15.47 -5.66 -9.06
N ARG A 190 -15.23 -4.83 -8.05
CA ARG A 190 -15.04 -3.37 -8.18
C ARG A 190 -13.76 -3.03 -8.95
N LEU A 191 -12.70 -3.80 -8.72
CA LEU A 191 -11.45 -3.62 -9.47
C LEU A 191 -11.59 -4.11 -10.93
N PHE A 192 -12.44 -5.10 -11.19
CA PHE A 192 -12.76 -5.51 -12.56
C PHE A 192 -13.45 -4.38 -13.33
N GLU A 193 -14.42 -3.69 -12.71
CA GLU A 193 -15.05 -2.49 -13.28
C GLU A 193 -14.03 -1.40 -13.57
N LEU A 194 -13.12 -1.13 -12.64
CA LEU A 194 -12.07 -0.13 -12.83
C LEU A 194 -11.10 -0.50 -13.97
N GLN A 195 -10.73 -1.78 -14.07
CA GLN A 195 -9.85 -2.29 -15.12
C GLN A 195 -10.52 -2.27 -16.50
N TYR A 196 -11.82 -2.51 -16.57
CA TYR A 196 -12.59 -2.58 -17.81
C TYR A 196 -13.78 -1.62 -17.77
N PRO A 197 -13.55 -0.29 -17.94
CA PRO A 197 -14.61 0.71 -17.77
C PRO A 197 -15.78 0.58 -18.76
N THR A 198 -15.57 -0.13 -19.88
CA THR A 198 -16.60 -0.41 -20.89
C THR A 198 -17.37 -1.70 -20.61
N ALA A 199 -17.06 -2.43 -19.54
CA ALA A 199 -17.73 -3.66 -19.18
C ALA A 199 -19.21 -3.38 -18.81
N PRO A 200 -20.16 -4.18 -19.32
CA PRO A 200 -21.56 -4.04 -18.93
C PRO A 200 -21.76 -4.46 -17.47
N SER A 201 -22.78 -3.91 -16.80
CA SER A 201 -23.06 -4.19 -15.38
C SER A 201 -23.29 -5.68 -15.11
N GLU A 202 -23.82 -6.42 -16.08
CA GLU A 202 -24.00 -7.88 -16.00
C GLU A 202 -22.67 -8.65 -16.00
N ALA A 203 -21.59 -8.08 -16.53
CA ALA A 203 -20.24 -8.64 -16.41
C ALA A 203 -19.71 -8.47 -14.99
N ILE A 204 -19.92 -7.29 -14.40
CA ILE A 204 -19.50 -6.97 -13.03
C ILE A 204 -20.25 -7.87 -12.04
N SER A 205 -21.58 -7.97 -12.17
CA SER A 205 -22.42 -8.86 -11.37
C SER A 205 -21.98 -10.31 -11.49
N LEU A 206 -21.63 -10.77 -12.71
CA LEU A 206 -21.14 -12.13 -12.91
C LEU A 206 -19.80 -12.38 -12.20
N VAL A 207 -18.87 -11.41 -12.21
CA VAL A 207 -17.62 -11.52 -11.45
C VAL A 207 -17.93 -11.63 -9.95
N ASP A 208 -18.83 -10.80 -9.44
CA ASP A 208 -19.23 -10.80 -8.03
C ASP A 208 -19.83 -12.15 -7.62
N ASP A 209 -20.78 -12.67 -8.39
CA ASP A 209 -21.41 -13.98 -8.17
C ASP A 209 -20.37 -15.11 -8.16
N LEU A 210 -19.45 -15.11 -9.14
CA LEU A 210 -18.40 -16.12 -9.27
C LEU A 210 -17.42 -16.08 -8.09
N LEU A 211 -17.09 -14.90 -7.58
CA LEU A 211 -16.22 -14.72 -6.42
C LEU A 211 -16.93 -15.12 -5.12
N TYR A 212 -18.18 -14.69 -4.92
CA TYR A 212 -19.00 -15.03 -3.76
C TYR A 212 -19.21 -16.55 -3.64
N HIS A 213 -19.56 -17.23 -4.73
CA HIS A 213 -19.69 -18.68 -4.76
C HIS A 213 -18.37 -19.41 -4.49
N ALA A 214 -17.23 -18.80 -4.81
CA ALA A 214 -15.94 -19.39 -4.50
C ALA A 214 -15.54 -19.24 -3.02
N GLN A 215 -15.96 -18.17 -2.35
CA GLN A 215 -15.70 -17.93 -0.93
C GLN A 215 -16.46 -18.90 -0.01
N THR A 216 -17.68 -19.29 -0.40
CA THR A 216 -18.54 -20.21 0.37
C THR A 216 -18.11 -21.68 0.27
N ALA A 217 -17.13 -22.00 -0.57
CA ALA A 217 -16.69 -23.36 -0.83
C ALA A 217 -15.47 -23.74 0.02
N GLN A 218 -15.56 -24.89 0.70
CA GLN A 218 -14.61 -25.39 1.72
C GLN A 218 -13.15 -25.57 1.24
N TRP A 219 -12.88 -25.47 -0.07
CA TRP A 219 -11.53 -25.55 -0.68
C TRP A 219 -10.77 -24.22 -0.69
N ALA A 220 -11.41 -23.11 -0.27
CA ALA A 220 -10.78 -21.79 -0.15
C ALA A 220 -10.01 -21.60 1.17
N GLN A 221 -10.14 -22.52 2.15
CA GLN A 221 -9.27 -22.56 3.33
C GLN A 221 -7.88 -23.07 2.94
N GLY A 222 -6.91 -22.16 2.85
CA GLY A 222 -5.49 -22.49 2.76
C GLY A 222 -4.85 -22.62 1.37
N LYS A 223 -5.54 -22.37 0.23
CA LYS A 223 -4.91 -22.32 -1.11
C LYS A 223 -5.51 -21.28 -2.11
N ARG A 224 -4.59 -20.50 -2.71
CA ARG A 224 -4.60 -19.73 -4.00
C ARG A 224 -5.93 -19.15 -4.49
N HIS A 225 -6.46 -18.17 -3.75
CA HIS A 225 -7.60 -17.32 -4.15
C HIS A 225 -7.36 -16.61 -5.48
N MET A 226 -6.11 -16.26 -5.78
CA MET A 226 -5.74 -15.58 -7.01
C MET A 226 -6.08 -16.34 -8.31
N GLY A 227 -6.00 -17.67 -8.30
CA GLY A 227 -6.39 -18.46 -9.48
C GLY A 227 -7.91 -18.52 -9.68
N VAL A 228 -8.70 -18.19 -8.65
CA VAL A 228 -10.16 -18.07 -8.70
C VAL A 228 -10.55 -16.72 -9.28
N LEU A 229 -9.87 -15.67 -8.83
CA LEU A 229 -10.06 -14.33 -9.35
C LEU A 229 -9.69 -14.27 -10.85
N ALA A 230 -8.50 -14.76 -11.20
CA ALA A 230 -8.04 -14.78 -12.59
C ALA A 230 -9.03 -15.51 -13.53
N ARG A 231 -9.57 -16.66 -13.12
CA ARG A 231 -10.56 -17.38 -13.96
C ARG A 231 -11.91 -16.67 -14.03
N ALA A 232 -12.35 -16.02 -12.96
CA ALA A 232 -13.64 -15.33 -12.91
C ALA A 232 -13.63 -14.12 -13.85
N TRP A 233 -12.56 -13.33 -13.77
CA TRP A 233 -12.30 -12.20 -14.67
C TRP A 233 -12.22 -12.66 -16.12
N LEU A 234 -11.42 -13.70 -16.41
CA LEU A 234 -11.30 -14.23 -17.77
C LEU A 234 -12.64 -14.77 -18.31
N TYR A 235 -13.46 -15.39 -17.46
CA TYR A 235 -14.78 -15.89 -17.85
C TYR A 235 -15.76 -14.77 -18.17
N ALA A 236 -15.86 -13.76 -17.32
CA ALA A 236 -16.69 -12.60 -17.58
C ALA A 236 -16.24 -11.86 -18.85
N ALA A 237 -14.94 -11.61 -18.98
CA ALA A 237 -14.40 -10.94 -20.15
C ALA A 237 -14.71 -11.69 -21.46
N ASN A 238 -14.50 -13.01 -21.49
CA ASN A 238 -14.85 -13.82 -22.67
C ASN A 238 -16.36 -13.84 -22.96
N LYS A 239 -17.21 -13.95 -21.93
CA LYS A 239 -18.67 -14.00 -22.09
C LYS A 239 -19.22 -12.69 -22.68
N TYR A 240 -18.64 -11.55 -22.27
CA TYR A 240 -19.07 -10.22 -22.69
C TYR A 240 -18.17 -9.56 -23.75
N GLN A 241 -17.24 -10.33 -24.35
CA GLN A 241 -16.34 -9.86 -25.42
C GLN A 241 -15.50 -8.63 -25.02
N ILE A 242 -15.08 -8.58 -23.75
CA ILE A 242 -14.17 -7.55 -23.23
C ILE A 242 -12.75 -7.97 -23.59
N GLU A 243 -11.96 -7.05 -24.14
CA GLU A 243 -10.55 -7.29 -24.45
C GLU A 243 -9.76 -7.52 -23.16
N THR A 244 -9.19 -8.71 -23.01
CA THR A 244 -8.34 -9.10 -21.89
C THR A 244 -7.31 -10.09 -22.38
N SER A 245 -6.17 -10.19 -21.69
CA SER A 245 -5.14 -11.16 -22.02
C SER A 245 -4.77 -12.03 -20.81
N VAL A 246 -4.45 -13.31 -21.08
CA VAL A 246 -3.94 -14.21 -20.02
C VAL A 246 -2.60 -13.71 -19.45
N PRO A 247 -1.66 -13.16 -20.24
CA PRO A 247 -0.46 -12.52 -19.72
C PRO A 247 -0.74 -11.41 -18.69
N GLU A 248 -1.68 -10.51 -18.97
CA GLU A 248 -2.08 -9.44 -18.05
C GLU A 248 -2.58 -10.01 -16.71
N LEU A 249 -3.47 -11.01 -16.77
CA LEU A 249 -3.95 -11.69 -15.57
C LEU A 249 -2.83 -12.44 -14.83
N THR A 250 -1.84 -12.96 -15.54
CA THR A 250 -0.66 -13.58 -14.93
C THR A 250 0.19 -12.54 -14.18
N THR A 251 0.42 -11.36 -14.77
CA THR A 251 1.14 -10.26 -14.11
C THR A 251 0.39 -9.77 -12.88
N LEU A 252 -0.91 -9.48 -13.03
CA LEU A 252 -1.76 -8.99 -11.94
C LEU A 252 -1.81 -9.97 -10.76
N THR A 253 -2.03 -11.26 -11.05
CA THR A 253 -2.32 -12.26 -10.00
C THR A 253 -1.10 -13.07 -9.56
N GLY A 254 -0.01 -13.05 -10.32
CA GLY A 254 1.14 -13.96 -10.13
C GLY A 254 0.83 -15.43 -10.42
N VAL A 255 -0.32 -15.73 -11.04
CA VAL A 255 -0.74 -17.10 -11.36
C VAL A 255 -0.25 -17.49 -12.75
N SER A 256 0.36 -18.68 -12.88
CA SER A 256 0.85 -19.15 -14.17
C SER A 256 -0.26 -19.27 -15.21
N GLU A 257 0.06 -18.95 -16.47
CA GLU A 257 -0.85 -19.08 -17.60
C GLU A 257 -1.48 -20.49 -17.69
N SER A 258 -0.67 -21.54 -17.49
CA SER A 258 -1.14 -22.92 -17.46
C SER A 258 -2.23 -23.16 -16.40
N THR A 259 -2.08 -22.54 -15.23
CA THR A 259 -3.05 -22.64 -14.13
C THR A 259 -4.32 -21.87 -14.47
N ILE A 260 -4.21 -20.64 -15.00
CA ILE A 260 -5.36 -19.82 -15.42
C ILE A 260 -6.18 -20.57 -16.47
N ARG A 261 -5.53 -21.07 -17.53
CA ARG A 261 -6.19 -21.81 -18.62
C ARG A 261 -6.88 -23.08 -18.14
N THR A 262 -6.25 -23.83 -17.23
CA THR A 262 -6.85 -25.05 -16.67
C THR A 262 -8.09 -24.71 -15.86
N ARG A 263 -7.99 -23.74 -14.95
CA ARG A 263 -9.10 -23.33 -14.09
C ARG A 263 -10.26 -22.70 -14.85
N TYR A 264 -9.98 -21.98 -15.93
CA TYR A 264 -11.00 -21.47 -16.85
C TYR A 264 -11.82 -22.60 -17.49
N LYS A 265 -11.15 -23.64 -18.02
CA LYS A 265 -11.83 -24.80 -18.62
C LYS A 265 -12.72 -25.53 -17.63
N ASP A 266 -12.28 -25.65 -16.38
CA ASP A 266 -13.07 -26.28 -15.33
C ASP A 266 -14.32 -25.45 -14.99
N LEU A 267 -14.19 -24.12 -14.91
CA LEU A 267 -15.33 -23.23 -14.67
C LEU A 267 -16.35 -23.28 -15.81
N ALA A 268 -15.90 -23.18 -17.06
CA ALA A 268 -16.78 -23.19 -18.23
C ALA A 268 -17.63 -24.47 -18.32
N LYS A 269 -17.09 -25.62 -17.91
CA LYS A 269 -17.84 -26.89 -17.83
C LYS A 269 -18.94 -26.85 -16.76
N ASN A 270 -18.68 -26.21 -15.62
CA ASN A 270 -19.59 -26.20 -14.48
C ASN A 270 -20.65 -25.09 -14.57
N VAL A 271 -20.34 -23.95 -15.19
CA VAL A 271 -21.32 -22.87 -15.42
C VAL A 271 -22.26 -23.21 -16.57
N GLY A 272 -21.79 -23.95 -17.60
CA GLY A 272 -22.65 -24.48 -18.66
C GLY A 272 -23.77 -25.41 -18.17
N THR A 273 -23.63 -26.01 -16.98
CA THR A 273 -24.69 -26.77 -16.30
C THR A 273 -25.66 -25.91 -15.49
N ILE A 274 -25.29 -24.68 -15.09
CA ILE A 274 -26.12 -23.77 -14.30
C ILE A 274 -27.15 -23.04 -15.20
N ASP A 275 -26.74 -22.64 -16.41
CA ASP A 275 -27.65 -22.07 -17.42
C ASP A 275 -28.60 -23.14 -18.03
N GLY A 276 -28.25 -24.43 -17.94
CA GLY A 276 -29.07 -25.55 -18.43
C GLY A 276 -30.15 -26.07 -17.47
N SER A 277 -30.16 -25.62 -16.21
CA SER A 277 -31.14 -26.06 -15.20
C SER A 277 -32.31 -25.10 -14.98
N ASN A 278 -32.34 -23.94 -15.66
CA ASN A 278 -33.47 -23.00 -15.64
C ASN A 278 -34.33 -23.06 -16.92
N SER A 279 -34.22 -24.14 -17.71
CA SER A 279 -35.07 -24.38 -18.87
C SER A 279 -35.65 -25.80 -18.86
N VAL A 280 -36.45 -26.10 -17.83
CA VAL A 280 -37.55 -27.09 -17.87
C VAL A 280 -38.72 -26.57 -17.05
#